data_AF-F9DRV5-F1
#
_entry.id   AF-F9DRV5-F1
#
_cell.length_a   1.000
_cell.length_b   1.000
_cell.length_c   1.000
_cell.angle_alpha   90.00
_cell.angle_beta   90.00
_cell.angle_gamma   90.00
#
_symmetry.space_group_name_H-M   'P 1'
#
loop_
_entity.id
_entity.type
_entity.pdbx_description
1 polymer ?
#
loop_
_entity_poly.entity_id
_entity_poly.type
_entity_poly.pdbx_seq_one_letter_code
_entity_poly.pdbx_strand_id
1 'polypeptide(L)'
;MINVKGGNKMSGKQTEVGLVSIVDSYLYQRLHGFRGKWVVINTTKNPLQGLLHSVSPDHVVIEVSDTPFYVRIQEIVWITEA
;
A
#
# COMPACT_ATOMS: atom_id res chain seq x y z
N MET A 1 -42.02 -3.56 49.32
CA MET A 1 -42.01 -3.13 47.92
C MET A 1 -41.64 -1.67 47.88
N ILE A 2 -40.49 -1.29 47.31
CA ILE A 2 -40.28 -0.08 46.48
C ILE A 2 -38.92 -0.27 45.79
N ASN A 3 -38.93 -0.21 44.45
CA ASN A 3 -37.78 -0.46 43.59
C ASN A 3 -37.32 0.90 43.05
N VAL A 4 -36.18 1.42 43.51
CA VAL A 4 -35.57 2.65 42.97
C VAL A 4 -34.56 2.26 41.90
N LYS A 5 -35.01 2.26 40.65
CA LYS A 5 -34.16 2.02 39.46
C LYS A 5 -33.21 3.20 39.23
N GLY A 6 -31.93 2.86 39.12
CA GLY A 6 -30.80 3.77 38.95
C GLY A 6 -30.83 4.62 37.68
N GLY A 7 -30.14 5.75 37.77
CA GLY A 7 -30.04 6.78 36.74
C GLY A 7 -29.45 6.30 35.42
N ASN A 8 -30.01 6.85 34.35
CA ASN A 8 -29.64 6.61 32.97
C ASN A 8 -28.26 7.22 32.67
N LYS A 9 -27.21 6.40 32.51
CA LYS A 9 -25.90 6.86 32.03
C LYS A 9 -25.96 7.04 30.51
N MET A 10 -25.88 8.29 30.05
CA MET A 10 -25.71 8.62 28.64
C MET A 10 -24.35 8.12 28.16
N SER A 11 -24.34 7.01 27.42
CA SER A 11 -23.16 6.46 26.78
C SER A 11 -22.81 7.32 25.57
N GLY A 12 -21.74 8.12 25.69
CA GLY A 12 -21.17 8.87 24.57
C GLY A 12 -20.73 7.89 23.48
N LYS A 13 -21.24 8.04 22.26
CA LYS A 13 -20.76 7.28 21.10
C LYS A 13 -19.31 7.67 20.82
N GLN A 14 -18.37 6.84 21.26
CA GLN A 14 -16.98 6.93 20.84
C GLN A 14 -16.93 6.73 19.32
N THR A 15 -16.55 7.78 18.58
CA THR A 15 -16.33 7.69 17.14
C THR A 15 -15.10 6.82 16.92
N GLU A 16 -15.25 5.72 16.20
CA GLU A 16 -14.14 4.85 15.84
C GLU A 16 -13.18 5.62 14.91
N VAL A 17 -11.97 5.90 15.39
CA VAL A 17 -10.92 6.54 14.60
C VAL A 17 -10.28 5.46 13.74
N GLY A 18 -10.68 5.39 12.47
CA GLY A 18 -10.03 4.54 11.47
C GLY A 18 -8.75 5.19 10.94
N LEU A 19 -7.63 4.47 10.96
CA LEU A 19 -6.43 4.87 10.23
C LEU A 19 -6.69 4.64 8.73
N VAL A 20 -6.73 5.71 7.95
CA VAL A 20 -6.83 5.66 6.49
C VAL A 20 -5.48 6.02 5.90
N SER A 21 -4.85 5.08 5.19
CA SER A 21 -3.66 5.38 4.38
C SER A 21 -4.02 5.29 2.91
N ILE A 22 -3.64 6.31 2.14
CA ILE A 22 -3.71 6.31 0.67
C ILE A 22 -2.58 5.43 0.08
N VAL A 23 -1.56 5.10 0.90
CA VAL A 23 -0.35 4.37 0.51
C VAL A 23 -0.23 3.11 1.35
N ASP A 24 -0.15 1.95 0.70
CA ASP A 24 0.18 0.70 1.38
C ASP A 24 1.65 0.74 1.85
N SER A 25 1.84 1.06 3.14
CA SER A 25 3.15 1.29 3.74
C SER A 25 4.03 0.04 3.73
N TYR A 26 3.42 -1.15 3.76
CA TYR A 26 4.15 -2.41 3.77
C TYR A 26 4.72 -2.75 2.39
N LEU A 27 3.97 -2.41 1.32
CA LEU A 27 4.45 -2.61 -0.04
C LEU A 27 5.65 -1.69 -0.36
N TYR A 28 5.57 -0.41 0.03
CA TYR A 28 6.70 0.53 -0.13
C TYR A 28 7.98 0.02 0.53
N GLN A 29 7.90 -0.45 1.79
CA GLN A 29 9.08 -1.02 2.47
C GLN A 29 9.62 -2.26 1.76
N ARG A 30 8.75 -3.14 1.26
CA ARG A 30 9.17 -4.35 0.54
C ARG A 30 9.85 -4.02 -0.79
N LEU A 31 9.40 -3.00 -1.51
CA LEU A 31 9.96 -2.59 -2.81
C LEU A 31 11.44 -2.20 -2.73
N HIS A 32 11.90 -1.63 -1.59
CA HIS A 32 13.32 -1.33 -1.40
C HIS A 32 14.23 -2.55 -1.49
N GLY A 33 13.75 -3.74 -1.09
CA GLY A 33 14.51 -5.00 -1.20
C GLY A 33 14.71 -5.49 -2.63
N PHE A 34 13.99 -4.92 -3.60
CA PHE A 34 14.10 -5.23 -5.02
C PHE A 34 14.92 -4.19 -5.80
N ARG A 35 15.33 -3.08 -5.17
CA ARG A 35 16.04 -2.01 -5.87
C ARG A 35 17.37 -2.52 -6.44
N GLY A 36 17.61 -2.20 -7.71
CA GLY A 36 18.79 -2.66 -8.46
C GLY A 36 18.69 -4.11 -8.95
N LYS A 37 17.52 -4.75 -8.82
CA LYS A 37 17.29 -6.12 -9.30
C LYS A 37 16.41 -6.13 -10.54
N TRP A 38 16.58 -7.18 -11.34
CA TRP A 38 15.63 -7.52 -12.39
C TRP A 38 14.38 -8.10 -11.76
N VAL A 39 13.23 -7.53 -12.12
CA VAL A 39 11.94 -7.89 -11.52
C VAL A 39 10.87 -8.05 -12.58
N VAL A 40 9.83 -8.80 -12.20
CA VAL A 40 8.53 -8.77 -12.87
C VAL A 40 7.55 -8.09 -11.92
N ILE A 41 6.94 -7.01 -12.38
CA ILE A 41 5.87 -6.28 -11.70
C ILE A 41 4.58 -6.54 -12.45
N ASN A 42 3.60 -7.17 -11.82
CA ASN A 42 2.28 -7.24 -12.40
C ASN A 42 1.46 -6.03 -12.00
N THR A 43 1.02 -5.27 -13.00
CA THR A 43 0.11 -4.16 -12.77
C THR A 43 -1.35 -4.61 -12.94
N THR A 44 -2.29 -3.74 -12.60
CA THR A 44 -3.72 -3.92 -12.90
C THR A 44 -4.03 -4.11 -14.38
N LYS A 45 -3.11 -3.72 -15.27
CA LYS A 45 -3.26 -3.83 -16.73
C LYS A 45 -2.45 -4.99 -17.31
N ASN A 46 -1.13 -4.92 -17.19
CA ASN A 46 -0.20 -5.87 -17.78
C ASN A 46 1.07 -6.02 -16.90
N PRO A 47 1.78 -7.16 -16.99
CA PRO A 47 3.09 -7.29 -16.38
C PRO A 47 4.15 -6.47 -17.10
N LEU A 48 5.09 -5.93 -16.32
CA LEU A 48 6.29 -5.24 -16.76
C LEU A 48 7.50 -6.00 -16.23
N GLN A 49 8.49 -6.24 -17.09
CA GLN A 49 9.73 -6.89 -16.73
C GLN A 49 10.90 -5.97 -17.05
N GLY A 50 11.77 -5.74 -16.07
CA GLY A 50 12.85 -4.76 -16.19
C GLY A 50 13.66 -4.59 -14.90
N LEU A 51 14.62 -3.67 -14.94
CA LEU A 51 15.44 -3.33 -13.78
C LEU A 51 14.69 -2.34 -12.88
N LEU A 52 14.51 -2.67 -11.59
CA LEU A 52 13.92 -1.73 -10.63
C LEU A 52 14.94 -0.66 -10.25
N HIS A 53 14.90 0.49 -10.91
CA HIS A 53 15.88 1.56 -10.77
C HIS A 53 15.72 2.35 -9.46
N SER A 54 14.50 2.80 -9.15
CA SER A 54 14.22 3.60 -7.95
C SER A 54 12.84 3.32 -7.37
N VAL A 55 12.71 3.57 -6.06
CA VAL A 55 11.49 3.37 -5.28
C VAL A 55 11.18 4.66 -4.53
N SER A 56 10.01 5.25 -4.80
CA SER A 56 9.46 6.44 -4.14
C SER A 56 8.19 6.05 -3.36
N PRO A 57 7.69 6.89 -2.44
CA PRO A 57 6.50 6.55 -1.63
C PRO A 57 5.21 6.29 -2.44
N ASP A 58 5.08 6.87 -3.63
CA ASP A 58 3.88 6.80 -4.47
C ASP A 58 4.10 6.03 -5.79
N HIS A 59 5.34 5.85 -6.23
CA HIS A 59 5.67 5.18 -7.49
C HIS A 59 7.04 4.49 -7.46
N VAL A 60 7.27 3.62 -8.43
CA VAL A 60 8.57 3.04 -8.75
C VAL A 60 8.97 3.38 -10.17
N VAL A 61 10.27 3.33 -10.45
CA VAL A 61 10.83 3.43 -11.81
C VAL A 61 11.40 2.08 -12.20
N ILE A 62 10.83 1.48 -13.24
CA ILE A 62 11.34 0.25 -13.86
C ILE A 62 11.92 0.59 -15.24
N GLU A 63 13.14 0.14 -15.51
CA GLU A 63 13.80 0.34 -16.79
C GLU A 63 13.60 -0.88 -17.67
N VAL A 64 12.98 -0.68 -18.84
CA VAL A 64 12.68 -1.71 -19.82
C VAL A 64 13.33 -1.30 -21.13
N SER A 65 14.34 -2.05 -21.59
CA SER A 65 15.10 -1.74 -22.80
C SER A 65 15.57 -0.27 -22.84
N ASP A 66 16.30 0.15 -21.81
CA ASP A 66 16.82 1.51 -21.62
C ASP A 66 15.76 2.62 -21.55
N THR A 67 14.48 2.27 -21.41
CA THR A 67 13.36 3.21 -21.29
C THR A 67 12.77 3.16 -19.88
N PRO A 68 12.70 4.30 -19.16
CA PRO A 68 12.13 4.33 -17.82
C PRO A 68 10.59 4.38 -17.84
N PHE A 69 9.96 3.51 -17.06
CA PHE A 69 8.52 3.48 -16.82
C PHE A 69 8.22 3.83 -15.37
N TYR A 70 7.34 4.81 -15.17
CA TYR A 70 6.89 5.24 -13.85
C TYR A 70 5.59 4.52 -13.51
N VAL A 71 5.65 3.62 -12.52
CA VAL A 71 4.53 2.76 -12.13
C VAL A 71 4.05 3.18 -10.74
N ARG A 72 2.78 3.58 -10.63
CA ARG A 72 2.18 3.89 -9.32
C ARG A 72 2.11 2.65 -8.45
N ILE A 73 2.49 2.78 -7.18
CA ILE A 73 2.44 1.64 -6.23
C ILE A 73 1.02 1.07 -6.12
N GLN A 74 0.00 1.92 -6.18
CA GLN A 74 -1.41 1.53 -6.15
C GLN A 74 -1.85 0.61 -7.31
N GLU A 75 -1.10 0.61 -8.42
CA GLU A 75 -1.41 -0.23 -9.59
C GLU A 75 -0.66 -1.56 -9.55
N ILE A 76 0.24 -1.77 -8.57
CA ILE A 76 1.01 -3.00 -8.44
C ILE A 76 0.17 -4.05 -7.72
N VAL A 77 -0.10 -5.16 -8.41
CA VAL A 77 -0.80 -6.32 -7.85
C VAL A 77 0.19 -7.26 -7.14
N TRP A 78 1.36 -7.49 -7.75
CA TRP A 78 2.45 -8.27 -7.16
C TRP A 78 3.79 -7.93 -7.80
N ILE A 79 4.87 -8.31 -7.12
CA ILE A 79 6.26 -8.20 -7.60
C ILE A 79 7.04 -9.47 -7.24
N THR A 80 7.91 -9.91 -8.15
CA THR A 80 8.90 -10.97 -7.92
C THR A 80 10.24 -10.62 -8.55
N GLU A 81 11.32 -11.25 -8.06
CA GLU A 81 12.62 -11.27 -8.75
C GLU A 81 12.50 -12.13 -10.01
N ALA A 82 13.11 -11.69 -11.12
CA ALA A 82 13.05 -12.32 -12.43
C ALA A 82 14.13 -13.39 -12.64
#